data_AF-A0A2N8N824-F1
#
_entry.id   AF-A0A2N8N824-F1
#
_cell.length_a   1.000
_cell.length_b   1.000
_cell.length_c   1.000
_cell.angle_alpha   90.00
_cell.angle_beta   90.00
_cell.angle_gamma   90.00
#
_symmetry.space_group_name_H-M   'P 1'
#
loop_
_entity.id
_entity.type
_entity.pdbx_description
1 polymer ?
#
loop_
_entity_poly.entity_id
_entity_poly.type
_entity_poly.pdbx_seq_one_letter_code
_entity_poly.pdbx_strand_id
1 'polypeptide(L)'
;MNTSRLKEAVDETPDVMGNHKEGLMALKASDRKLIIVPNSRKIGGSLDIDNTTKRLYPNDTRWDYAVEYDDEIFFIEIHPASTTKIDVMLSKLEWLKEWLKTKAPRIDALKAKSKPPYHWVHTGSSKIAKGSKQYKQLATHKLLPVKVWDYAHL
;
A
#
# COMPACT_ATOMS: atom_id res chain seq x y z
N MET A 1 12.97 -0.72 23.33
CA MET A 1 12.83 -0.58 21.86
C MET A 1 11.35 -0.77 21.57
N ASN A 2 10.68 0.17 20.89
CA ASN A 2 9.33 -0.10 20.39
C ASN A 2 9.48 -1.12 19.26
N THR A 3 8.96 -2.32 19.47
CA THR A 3 8.90 -3.36 18.44
C THR A 3 7.88 -2.94 17.39
N SER A 4 8.24 -3.01 16.10
CA SER A 4 7.31 -2.77 15.00
C SER A 4 6.16 -3.77 15.05
N ARG A 5 4.92 -3.28 15.03
CA ARG A 5 3.72 -4.15 15.01
C ARG A 5 3.58 -4.86 13.68
N LEU A 6 4.00 -4.21 12.59
CA LEU A 6 4.03 -4.84 11.27
C LEU A 6 4.99 -6.02 11.26
N LYS A 7 6.16 -5.94 11.91
CA LYS A 7 7.11 -7.06 11.99
C LYS A 7 6.46 -8.31 12.59
N GLU A 8 5.82 -8.17 13.74
CA GLU A 8 5.15 -9.29 14.42
C GLU A 8 4.05 -9.90 13.52
N ALA A 9 3.22 -9.06 12.91
CA ALA A 9 2.17 -9.53 12.01
C ALA A 9 2.70 -10.20 10.73
N VAL A 10 3.83 -9.72 10.20
CA VAL A 10 4.51 -10.33 9.04
C VAL A 10 5.08 -11.70 9.39
N ASP A 11 5.73 -11.83 10.54
CA ASP A 11 6.31 -13.10 10.96
C ASP A 11 5.24 -14.17 11.28
N GLU A 12 4.02 -13.76 11.64
CA GLU A 12 2.86 -14.64 11.79
C GLU A 12 2.11 -14.93 10.46
N THR A 13 2.49 -14.29 9.35
CA THR A 13 1.83 -14.46 8.04
C THR A 13 2.68 -15.33 7.12
N PRO A 14 2.32 -16.60 6.86
CA PRO A 14 3.16 -17.53 6.10
C PRO A 14 3.58 -17.03 4.71
N ASP A 15 2.70 -16.33 4.02
CA ASP A 15 2.95 -15.80 2.66
C ASP A 15 4.09 -14.77 2.62
N VAL A 16 4.39 -14.11 3.74
CA VAL A 16 5.37 -13.00 3.80
C VAL A 16 6.36 -13.12 4.97
N MET A 17 6.33 -14.22 5.72
CA MET A 17 7.16 -14.43 6.91
C MET A 17 8.63 -14.09 6.68
N GLY A 18 9.22 -13.30 7.59
CA GLY A 18 10.62 -12.87 7.51
C GLY A 18 10.94 -11.79 6.47
N ASN A 19 9.94 -11.25 5.75
CA ASN A 19 10.15 -10.21 4.72
C ASN A 19 9.90 -8.78 5.19
N HIS A 20 9.65 -8.58 6.48
CA HIS A 20 9.66 -7.25 7.08
C HIS A 20 11.04 -6.59 6.94
N LYS A 21 11.08 -5.30 6.64
CA LYS A 21 12.30 -4.48 6.61
C LYS A 21 12.15 -3.23 7.46
N GLU A 22 13.22 -2.83 8.12
CA GLU A 22 13.27 -1.60 8.92
C GLU A 22 13.03 -0.36 8.05
N GLY A 23 12.34 0.64 8.62
CA GLY A 23 12.00 1.86 7.89
C GLY A 23 11.31 1.56 6.56
N LEU A 24 11.72 2.26 5.49
CA LEU A 24 11.21 2.06 4.14
C LEU A 24 12.09 1.10 3.29
N MET A 25 12.91 0.25 3.92
CA MET A 25 13.89 -0.55 3.19
C MET A 25 13.28 -1.66 2.32
N ALA A 26 12.00 -2.01 2.48
CA ALA A 26 11.32 -2.91 1.54
C ALA A 26 10.99 -2.22 0.21
N LEU A 27 10.87 -0.89 0.19
CA LEU A 27 10.51 -0.15 -1.01
C LEU A 27 11.73 0.03 -1.93
N LYS A 28 11.47 0.00 -3.24
CA LYS A 28 12.46 0.39 -4.26
C LYS A 28 12.95 1.82 -4.02
N ALA A 29 14.20 2.11 -4.35
CA ALA A 29 14.78 3.45 -4.13
C ALA A 29 14.00 4.57 -4.86
N SER A 30 13.48 4.28 -6.05
CA SER A 30 12.62 5.18 -6.83
C SER A 30 11.29 5.51 -6.15
N ASP A 31 10.83 4.62 -5.28
CA ASP A 31 9.49 4.61 -4.71
C ASP A 31 9.51 5.26 -3.33
N ARG A 32 10.58 5.02 -2.56
CA ARG A 32 10.85 5.64 -1.24
C ARG A 32 10.70 7.16 -1.26
N LYS A 33 11.16 7.83 -2.31
CA LYS A 33 11.08 9.30 -2.44
C LYS A 33 9.64 9.84 -2.60
N LEU A 34 8.67 8.96 -2.82
CA LEU A 34 7.25 9.32 -2.94
C LEU A 34 6.52 9.24 -1.59
N ILE A 35 7.20 8.78 -0.53
CA ILE A 35 6.66 8.64 0.83
C ILE A 35 7.13 9.83 1.65
N ILE A 36 6.20 10.73 1.98
CA ILE A 36 6.47 11.97 2.71
C ILE A 36 5.81 11.86 4.10
N VAL A 37 6.63 11.97 5.14
CA VAL A 37 6.19 11.89 6.53
C VAL A 37 6.75 13.05 7.36
N PRO A 38 5.98 13.58 8.32
CA PRO A 38 6.47 14.63 9.23
C PRO A 38 7.65 14.20 10.11
N ASN A 39 7.67 12.94 10.54
CA ASN A 39 8.71 12.43 11.44
C ASN A 39 9.10 11.00 11.07
N SER A 40 10.25 10.84 10.43
CA SER A 40 10.75 9.53 9.99
C SER A 40 10.98 8.52 11.13
N ARG A 41 11.16 8.98 12.37
CA ARG A 41 11.30 8.09 13.55
C ARG A 41 10.02 7.35 13.91
N LYS A 42 8.88 7.78 13.37
CA LYS A 42 7.59 7.09 13.52
C LYS A 42 7.37 5.98 12.48
N ILE A 43 8.29 5.79 11.54
CA ILE A 43 8.23 4.67 10.60
C ILE A 43 8.67 3.41 11.35
N GLY A 44 7.74 2.48 11.58
CA GLY A 44 8.03 1.21 12.22
C GLY A 44 8.72 0.23 11.28
N GLY A 45 8.35 0.25 10.00
CA GLY A 45 8.90 -0.64 8.99
C GLY A 45 8.06 -0.72 7.72
N SER A 46 8.46 -1.62 6.83
CA SER A 46 7.81 -1.82 5.53
C SER A 46 7.86 -3.27 5.07
N LEU A 47 6.94 -3.60 4.17
CA LEU A 47 6.80 -4.90 3.50
C LEU A 47 6.54 -4.66 2.00
N ASP A 48 7.25 -5.40 1.15
CA ASP A 48 6.99 -5.51 -0.29
C ASP A 48 6.08 -6.72 -0.52
N ILE A 49 4.77 -6.48 -0.63
CA ILE A 49 3.76 -7.51 -0.82
C ILE A 49 3.89 -8.13 -2.21
N ASP A 50 4.07 -7.34 -3.26
CA ASP A 50 4.13 -7.83 -4.65
C ASP A 50 5.28 -8.83 -4.80
N ASN A 51 6.51 -8.41 -4.49
CA ASN A 51 7.69 -9.26 -4.71
C ASN A 51 7.67 -10.49 -3.82
N THR A 52 7.24 -10.36 -2.56
CA THR A 52 7.23 -11.47 -1.61
C THR A 52 6.19 -12.53 -1.98
N THR A 53 5.01 -12.11 -2.44
CA THR A 53 3.91 -13.03 -2.77
C THR A 53 3.90 -13.47 -4.23
N LYS A 54 4.79 -12.92 -5.08
CA LYS A 54 4.89 -13.20 -6.52
C LYS A 54 5.01 -14.68 -6.88
N ARG A 55 5.77 -15.45 -6.10
CA ARG A 55 5.92 -16.90 -6.36
C ARG A 55 4.66 -17.69 -6.04
N LEU A 56 3.88 -17.25 -5.06
CA LEU A 56 2.64 -17.91 -4.62
C LEU A 56 1.49 -17.58 -5.56
N TYR A 57 1.44 -16.34 -6.05
CA TYR A 57 0.33 -15.82 -6.85
C TYR A 57 0.82 -15.19 -8.17
N PRO A 58 1.52 -15.93 -9.06
CA PRO A 58 2.27 -15.35 -10.18
C PRO A 58 1.41 -14.56 -11.18
N ASN A 59 0.14 -14.94 -11.35
CA ASN A 59 -0.79 -14.35 -12.31
C ASN A 59 -1.75 -13.32 -11.71
N ASP A 60 -1.68 -13.08 -10.39
CA ASP A 60 -2.60 -12.19 -9.71
C ASP A 60 -2.16 -10.73 -9.81
N THR A 61 -3.13 -9.83 -9.71
CA THR A 61 -2.92 -8.38 -9.59
C THR A 61 -2.54 -8.03 -8.16
N ARG A 62 -1.33 -8.41 -7.74
CA ARG A 62 -0.82 -8.18 -6.39
C ARG A 62 -0.67 -6.69 -6.09
N TRP A 63 -0.77 -6.31 -4.82
CA TRP A 63 -0.51 -4.94 -4.34
C TRP A 63 0.97 -4.74 -4.03
N ASP A 64 1.49 -3.52 -4.13
CA ASP A 64 2.93 -3.29 -3.95
C ASP A 64 3.38 -3.34 -2.47
N TYR A 65 2.95 -2.41 -1.61
CA TYR A 65 3.59 -2.23 -0.30
C TYR A 65 2.61 -2.13 0.87
N ALA A 66 3.10 -2.54 2.05
CA ALA A 66 2.60 -2.10 3.36
C ALA A 66 3.67 -1.28 4.08
N VAL A 67 3.29 -0.18 4.72
CA VAL A 67 4.19 0.72 5.47
C VAL A 67 3.56 0.99 6.83
N GLU A 68 4.32 0.77 7.90
CA GLU A 68 3.94 1.15 9.26
C GLU A 68 4.39 2.58 9.54
N TYR A 69 3.46 3.43 9.97
CA TYR A 69 3.72 4.76 10.45
C TYR A 69 2.83 5.08 11.65
N ASP A 70 3.44 5.49 12.77
CA ASP A 70 2.73 5.86 14.00
C ASP A 70 1.82 4.74 14.52
N ASP A 71 2.35 3.51 14.54
CA ASP A 71 1.68 2.27 14.95
C ASP A 71 0.46 1.84 14.10
N GLU A 72 0.27 2.46 12.93
CA GLU A 72 -0.76 2.12 11.94
C GLU A 72 -0.16 1.68 10.61
N ILE A 73 -0.83 0.76 9.90
CA ILE A 73 -0.39 0.24 8.60
C ILE A 73 -1.16 0.90 7.46
N PHE A 74 -0.41 1.42 6.49
CA PHE A 74 -0.90 1.97 5.23
C PHE A 74 -0.46 1.08 4.07
N PHE A 75 -1.37 0.83 3.14
CA PHE A 75 -1.13 0.06 1.93
C PHE A 75 -0.98 0.99 0.73
N ILE A 76 0.16 0.89 0.06
CA ILE A 76 0.56 1.86 -0.97
C ILE A 76 0.88 1.11 -2.26
N GLU A 77 0.17 1.46 -3.32
CA GLU A 77 0.40 0.98 -4.68
C GLU A 77 1.06 2.09 -5.50
N ILE A 78 2.20 1.79 -6.11
CA ILE A 78 2.96 2.72 -6.95
C ILE A 78 2.78 2.30 -8.41
N HIS A 79 1.83 2.95 -9.09
CA HIS A 79 1.42 2.54 -10.43
C HIS A 79 1.17 3.74 -11.35
N PRO A 80 1.59 3.72 -12.64
CA PRO A 80 1.27 4.79 -13.57
C PRO A 80 -0.24 5.06 -13.70
N ALA A 81 -0.65 6.32 -13.62
CA ALA A 81 -2.03 6.74 -13.81
C ALA A 81 -2.37 7.00 -15.29
N SER A 82 -2.61 5.93 -16.05
CA SER A 82 -3.27 6.02 -17.37
C SER A 82 -4.75 5.65 -17.25
N THR A 83 -5.60 6.30 -18.03
CA THR A 83 -7.07 6.12 -18.02
C THR A 83 -7.53 4.69 -18.32
N THR A 84 -6.66 3.86 -18.92
CA THR A 84 -6.88 2.44 -19.22
C THR A 84 -6.60 1.49 -18.05
N LYS A 85 -6.19 2.00 -16.87
CA LYS A 85 -5.73 1.16 -15.75
C LYS A 85 -6.64 1.18 -14.51
N ILE A 86 -7.83 1.76 -14.61
CA ILE A 86 -8.73 1.83 -13.45
C ILE A 86 -9.17 0.44 -13.03
N ASP A 87 -9.56 -0.42 -13.98
CA ASP A 87 -9.95 -1.79 -13.68
C ASP A 87 -8.79 -2.57 -13.04
N VAL A 88 -7.56 -2.37 -13.52
CA VAL A 88 -6.35 -2.95 -12.92
C VAL A 88 -6.17 -2.51 -11.47
N MET A 89 -6.36 -1.22 -11.17
CA MET A 89 -6.25 -0.69 -9.82
C MET A 89 -7.35 -1.23 -8.88
N LEU A 90 -8.56 -1.42 -9.40
CA LEU A 90 -9.66 -2.01 -8.63
C LEU A 90 -9.41 -3.50 -8.37
N SER A 91 -8.97 -4.26 -9.37
CA SER A 91 -8.58 -5.67 -9.19
C SER A 91 -7.42 -5.82 -8.20
N LYS A 92 -6.44 -4.91 -8.23
CA LYS A 92 -5.36 -4.86 -7.23
C LYS A 92 -5.91 -4.63 -5.82
N LEU A 93 -6.83 -3.69 -5.65
CA LEU A 93 -7.43 -3.38 -4.35
C LEU A 93 -8.29 -4.54 -3.84
N GLU A 94 -9.06 -5.19 -4.72
CA GLU A 94 -9.86 -6.37 -4.40
C GLU A 94 -8.97 -7.54 -3.97
N TRP A 95 -7.91 -7.82 -4.73
CA TRP A 95 -6.93 -8.84 -4.38
C TRP A 95 -6.30 -8.57 -3.01
N LEU A 96 -5.87 -7.33 -2.75
CA LEU A 96 -5.28 -6.96 -1.46
C LEU A 96 -6.24 -7.25 -0.31
N LYS A 97 -7.49 -6.82 -0.44
CA LYS A 97 -8.50 -6.98 0.62
C LYS A 97 -8.79 -8.45 0.91
N GLU A 98 -8.89 -9.27 -0.14
CA GLU A 98 -9.13 -10.71 0.04
C GLU A 98 -7.91 -11.41 0.64
N TRP A 99 -6.69 -11.05 0.20
CA TRP A 99 -5.45 -11.57 0.77
C TRP A 99 -5.30 -11.17 2.25
N LEU A 100 -5.57 -9.91 2.59
CA LEU A 100 -5.57 -9.43 3.98
C LEU A 100 -6.58 -10.19 4.85
N LYS A 101 -7.79 -10.43 4.34
CA LYS A 101 -8.84 -11.14 5.07
C LYS A 101 -8.52 -12.62 5.28
N THR A 102 -7.95 -13.30 4.28
CA THR A 102 -7.84 -14.77 4.28
C THR A 102 -6.44 -15.30 4.58
N LYS A 103 -5.40 -14.52 4.28
CA LYS A 103 -3.99 -14.93 4.41
C LYS A 103 -3.24 -14.10 5.45
N ALA A 104 -3.57 -12.81 5.59
CA ALA A 104 -2.85 -11.89 6.47
C ALA A 104 -3.75 -11.14 7.48
N PRO A 105 -4.63 -11.83 8.24
CA PRO A 105 -5.62 -11.15 9.10
C PRO A 105 -4.99 -10.31 10.22
N ARG A 106 -3.78 -10.67 10.70
CA ARG A 106 -3.02 -9.88 11.67
C ARG A 106 -2.57 -8.53 11.10
N ILE A 107 -2.11 -8.52 9.84
CA ILE A 107 -1.75 -7.28 9.14
C ILE A 107 -3.02 -6.45 8.90
N ASP A 108 -4.13 -7.09 8.52
CA ASP A 108 -5.41 -6.40 8.31
C ASP A 108 -5.96 -5.73 9.59
N ALA A 109 -5.75 -6.32 10.76
CA ALA A 109 -6.19 -5.78 12.04
C ALA A 109 -5.47 -4.48 12.44
N LEU A 110 -4.25 -4.28 11.92
CA LEU A 110 -3.36 -3.15 12.18
C LEU A 110 -3.48 -2.02 11.13
N LYS A 111 -4.34 -2.19 10.11
CA LYS A 111 -4.57 -1.14 9.11
C LYS A 111 -5.02 0.16 9.76
N ALA A 112 -4.60 1.28 9.17
CA ALA A 112 -4.94 2.60 9.65
C ALA A 112 -6.46 2.79 9.79
N LYS A 113 -6.84 3.36 10.94
CA LYS A 113 -8.22 3.75 11.28
C LYS A 113 -8.34 5.27 11.38
N SER A 114 -7.23 5.96 11.67
CA SER A 114 -7.19 7.42 11.73
C SER A 114 -7.36 8.08 10.36
N LYS A 115 -6.91 7.40 9.30
CA LYS A 115 -6.86 7.87 7.90
C LYS A 115 -7.22 6.74 6.94
N PRO A 116 -7.61 7.03 5.68
CA PRO A 116 -7.82 5.99 4.67
C PRO A 116 -6.57 5.09 4.57
N PRO A 117 -6.69 3.75 4.61
CA PRO A 117 -5.52 2.88 4.65
C PRO A 117 -4.98 2.48 3.27
N TYR A 118 -5.74 2.71 2.19
CA TYR A 118 -5.37 2.28 0.84
C TYR A 118 -5.05 3.48 -0.04
N HIS A 119 -3.89 3.49 -0.68
CA HIS A 119 -3.44 4.62 -1.48
C HIS A 119 -2.86 4.19 -2.82
N TRP A 120 -3.23 4.94 -3.85
CA TRP A 120 -2.60 4.86 -5.16
C TRP A 120 -1.70 6.07 -5.37
N VAL A 121 -0.40 5.84 -5.39
CA VAL A 121 0.60 6.83 -5.74
C VAL A 121 0.98 6.65 -7.20
N HIS A 122 0.78 7.68 -8.02
CA HIS A 122 1.04 7.56 -9.44
C HIS A 122 2.44 8.02 -9.84
N THR A 123 3.09 7.24 -10.69
CA THR A 123 4.30 7.66 -11.39
C THR A 123 3.94 8.31 -12.72
N GLY A 124 4.54 9.45 -13.06
CA GLY A 124 4.27 10.17 -14.31
C GLY A 124 3.06 11.12 -14.21
N SER A 125 2.47 11.46 -15.36
CA SER A 125 1.27 12.33 -15.38
C SER A 125 0.00 11.51 -15.13
N SER A 126 -0.94 12.08 -14.36
CA SER A 126 -2.30 11.56 -14.25
C SER A 126 -3.20 12.34 -15.20
N LYS A 127 -3.89 11.62 -16.10
CA LYS A 127 -4.87 12.22 -17.04
C LYS A 127 -6.32 11.91 -16.64
N ILE A 128 -6.60 11.71 -15.35
CA ILE A 128 -7.97 11.47 -14.87
C ILE A 128 -8.64 12.83 -14.65
N ALA A 129 -9.49 13.23 -15.58
CA ALA A 129 -10.25 14.47 -15.48
C ALA A 129 -11.23 14.43 -14.29
N LYS A 130 -11.22 15.50 -13.48
CA LYS A 130 -12.19 15.68 -12.40
C LYS A 130 -13.62 15.62 -12.97
N GLY A 131 -14.51 14.88 -12.31
CA GLY A 131 -15.91 14.74 -12.70
C GLY A 131 -16.20 13.67 -13.75
N SER A 132 -15.18 13.07 -14.38
CA SER A 132 -15.34 11.90 -15.25
C SER A 132 -15.97 10.71 -14.51
N LYS A 133 -16.56 9.76 -15.26
CA LYS A 133 -17.10 8.51 -14.68
C LYS A 133 -16.01 7.76 -13.90
N GLN A 134 -14.83 7.70 -14.49
CA GLN A 134 -13.59 7.16 -13.93
C GLN A 134 -13.24 7.77 -12.57
N TYR A 135 -13.24 9.11 -12.51
CA TYR A 135 -12.98 9.84 -11.27
C TYR A 135 -14.02 9.49 -10.19
N LYS A 136 -15.31 9.49 -10.55
CA LYS A 136 -16.40 9.17 -9.62
C LYS A 136 -16.27 7.74 -9.08
N GLN A 137 -15.94 6.78 -9.94
CA GLN A 137 -15.70 5.39 -9.55
C GLN A 137 -14.54 5.27 -8.55
N LEU A 138 -13.39 5.87 -8.84
CA LEU A 138 -12.24 5.88 -7.93
C LEU A 138 -12.56 6.56 -6.59
N ALA A 139 -13.33 7.65 -6.61
CA ALA A 139 -13.76 8.36 -5.41
C ALA A 139 -14.64 7.48 -4.50
N THR A 140 -15.54 6.67 -5.06
CA THR A 140 -16.34 5.69 -4.29
C THR A 140 -15.46 4.69 -3.55
N HIS A 141 -14.36 4.25 -4.17
CA HIS A 141 -13.39 3.35 -3.54
C HIS A 141 -12.32 4.06 -2.69
N LYS A 142 -12.38 5.39 -2.57
CA LYS A 142 -11.37 6.25 -1.91
C LYS A 142 -9.94 6.02 -2.45
N LEU A 143 -9.82 5.74 -3.75
CA LEU A 143 -8.56 5.39 -4.41
C LEU A 143 -8.18 6.42 -5.50
N LEU A 144 -8.35 7.71 -5.21
CA LEU A 144 -7.92 8.76 -6.13
C LEU A 144 -6.38 8.78 -6.20
N PRO A 145 -5.79 8.81 -7.41
CA PRO A 145 -4.34 8.81 -7.55
C PRO A 145 -3.74 10.11 -7.02
N VAL A 146 -2.67 9.99 -6.24
CA VAL A 146 -1.88 11.11 -5.72
C VAL A 146 -0.45 11.05 -6.25
N LYS A 147 0.23 12.19 -6.36
CA LYS A 147 1.61 12.25 -6.87
C LYS A 147 2.64 11.70 -5.87
N VAL A 148 2.35 11.89 -4.58
CA VAL A 148 3.12 11.42 -3.44
C VAL A 148 2.15 10.97 -2.37
N TRP A 149 2.55 10.00 -1.56
CA TRP A 149 1.85 9.70 -0.32
C TRP A 149 2.40 10.63 0.76
N ASP A 150 1.63 11.66 1.11
CA ASP A 150 2.00 12.64 2.13
C ASP A 150 1.11 12.49 3.35
N TYR A 151 1.65 11.90 4.41
CA TYR A 151 0.92 11.58 5.63
C TYR A 151 0.18 12.78 6.24
N ALA A 152 0.79 13.97 6.19
CA ALA A 152 0.21 15.18 6.77
C ALA A 152 -1.08 15.62 6.05
N HIS A 153 -1.21 15.25 4.77
CA HIS A 153 -2.28 15.71 3.88
C HIS A 153 -3.20 14.57 3.38
N LEU A 154 -3.12 13.37 3.97
CA LEU A 154 -4.08 12.26 3.74
C LEU A 154 -5.47 12.55 4.32
#